data_AF-A0A9P9IB17-F1
#
_entry.id   AF-A0A9P9IB17-F1
#
_cell.length_a   1.000
_cell.length_b   1.000
_cell.length_c   1.000
_cell.angle_alpha   90.00
_cell.angle_beta   90.00
_cell.angle_gamma   90.00
#
_symmetry.space_group_name_H-M   'P 1'
#
loop_
_entity.id
_entity.type
_entity.pdbx_description
1 polymer ?
#
loop_
_entity_poly.entity_id
_entity_poly.type
_entity_poly.pdbx_seq_one_letter_code
_entity_poly.pdbx_strand_id
1 'polypeptide(L)'
;NGPEYVSPNDTNHYTLGKVGNHNVVITVLPDNEYGKSSAASVARDMLHSFPSVRIGLMVGIAGGAPGKHDIRLGDIVVSSAGNGKGGVFGYDFGKAIQGRDFQDTGLLNQPPTLLRTTVSGLKA
;
A
#
# COMPACT_ATOMS: atom_id res chain seq x y z
N ASN A 1 19.86 11.78 -8.00
CA ASN A 1 20.10 11.77 -6.55
C ASN A 1 19.68 10.42 -6.00
N GLY A 2 20.65 9.53 -5.80
CA GLY A 2 20.42 8.25 -5.11
C GLY A 2 20.53 8.40 -3.60
N PRO A 3 20.33 7.30 -2.85
CA PRO A 3 20.54 7.31 -1.41
C PRO A 3 22.02 7.60 -1.12
N GLU A 4 22.28 8.45 -0.12
CA GLU A 4 23.66 8.74 0.31
C GLU A 4 24.32 7.52 0.95
N TYR A 5 23.51 6.62 1.52
CA TYR A 5 23.93 5.37 2.12
C TYR A 5 22.82 4.32 2.01
N VAL A 6 23.19 3.12 1.58
CA VAL A 6 22.35 1.91 1.64
C VAL A 6 23.06 0.94 2.58
N SER A 7 22.32 0.40 3.55
CA SER A 7 22.85 -0.60 4.47
C SER A 7 23.33 -1.83 3.69
N PRO A 8 24.46 -2.46 4.04
CA PRO A 8 24.86 -3.75 3.47
C PRO A 8 23.81 -4.86 3.63
N ASN A 9 22.91 -4.71 4.61
CA ASN A 9 21.81 -5.64 4.88
C ASN A 9 20.51 -5.26 4.16
N ASP A 10 20.46 -4.12 3.47
CA ASP A 10 19.35 -3.76 2.60
C ASP A 10 19.57 -4.43 1.23
N THR A 11 18.85 -5.53 1.00
CA THR A 11 18.95 -6.33 -0.23
C THR A 11 17.97 -5.88 -1.30
N ASN A 12 17.28 -4.75 -1.11
CA ASN A 12 16.30 -4.27 -2.07
C ASN A 12 16.96 -3.69 -3.32
N HIS A 13 16.30 -3.92 -4.46
CA HIS A 13 16.67 -3.27 -5.70
C HIS A 13 15.81 -2.02 -5.93
N TYR A 14 16.47 -0.85 -5.95
CA TYR A 14 15.80 0.43 -6.12
C TYR A 14 15.92 0.97 -7.55
N THR A 15 14.79 1.36 -8.12
CA THR A 15 14.72 2.18 -9.32
C THR A 15 14.39 3.62 -8.92
N LEU A 16 15.21 4.56 -9.35
CA LEU A 16 15.07 5.98 -9.03
C LEU A 16 14.55 6.76 -10.24
N GLY A 17 13.67 7.72 -9.98
CA GLY A 17 13.09 8.55 -11.03
C GLY A 17 12.53 9.86 -10.51
N LYS A 18 11.86 10.58 -11.40
CA LYS A 18 11.22 11.86 -11.10
C LYS A 18 9.94 12.00 -11.91
N VAL A 19 8.86 12.44 -11.25
CA VAL A 19 7.57 12.77 -11.88
C VAL A 19 7.25 14.22 -11.54
N GLY A 20 7.26 15.09 -12.56
CA GLY A 20 7.16 16.52 -12.34
C GLY A 20 8.25 17.01 -11.39
N ASN A 21 7.86 17.58 -10.25
CA ASN A 21 8.77 18.07 -9.21
C ASN A 21 9.01 17.05 -8.08
N HIS A 22 8.47 15.84 -8.18
CA HIS A 22 8.57 14.82 -7.13
C HIS A 22 9.62 13.76 -7.50
N ASN A 23 10.57 13.52 -6.60
CA ASN A 23 11.48 12.38 -6.71
C ASN A 23 10.72 11.11 -6.34
N VAL A 24 10.94 10.03 -7.09
CA VAL A 24 10.28 8.74 -6.92
C VAL A 24 11.34 7.65 -6.74
N VAL A 25 11.12 6.78 -5.76
CA VAL A 25 11.87 5.54 -5.57
C VAL A 25 10.88 4.38 -5.68
N ILE A 26 11.22 3.38 -6.49
CA ILE A 26 10.44 2.17 -6.70
C ILE A 26 11.29 0.99 -6.25
N THR A 27 10.69 0.08 -5.50
CA THR A 27 11.26 -1.23 -5.19
C THR A 27 10.25 -2.30 -5.59
N VAL A 28 10.73 -3.52 -5.77
CA VAL A 28 9.91 -4.71 -6.04
C VAL A 28 10.23 -5.77 -4.99
N LEU A 29 9.29 -6.68 -4.77
CA LEU A 29 9.56 -7.84 -3.92
C LEU A 29 10.64 -8.72 -4.58
N PRO A 30 11.45 -9.44 -3.79
CA PRO A 30 12.34 -10.46 -4.31
C PRO A 30 11.59 -11.48 -5.16
N ASP A 31 12.28 -12.06 -6.14
CA ASP A 31 11.66 -13.07 -7.00
C ASP A 31 11.15 -14.26 -6.18
N ASN A 32 9.95 -14.75 -6.52
CA ASN A 32 9.21 -15.80 -5.80
C ASN A 32 8.78 -15.44 -4.35
N GLU A 33 8.98 -14.21 -3.89
CA GLU A 33 8.42 -13.74 -2.62
C GLU A 33 7.09 -13.01 -2.83
N TYR A 34 6.13 -13.32 -1.97
CA TYR A 34 4.83 -12.67 -1.98
C TYR A 34 4.30 -12.49 -0.55
N GLY A 35 3.35 -11.57 -0.42
CA GLY A 35 2.60 -11.37 0.81
C GLY A 35 3.10 -10.22 1.68
N LYS A 36 2.33 -9.97 2.74
CA LYS A 36 2.43 -8.76 3.58
C LYS A 36 3.77 -8.64 4.30
N SER A 37 4.35 -9.76 4.75
CA SER A 37 5.60 -9.77 5.52
C SER A 37 6.79 -9.32 4.68
N SER A 38 6.96 -9.91 3.49
CA SER A 38 8.01 -9.51 2.54
C SER A 38 7.85 -8.03 2.15
N ALA A 39 6.63 -7.60 1.81
CA ALA A 39 6.34 -6.20 1.50
C ALA A 39 6.64 -5.23 2.65
N ALA A 40 6.37 -5.62 3.90
CA ALA A 40 6.67 -4.81 5.07
C ALA A 40 8.19 -4.67 5.30
N SER A 41 8.95 -5.75 5.14
CA SER A 41 10.43 -5.71 5.26
C SER A 41 11.05 -4.82 4.19
N VAL A 42 10.66 -5.02 2.93
CA VAL A 42 11.10 -4.23 1.78
C VAL A 42 10.78 -2.74 1.97
N ALA A 43 9.56 -2.42 2.40
CA ALA A 43 9.16 -1.04 2.67
C ALA A 43 9.93 -0.42 3.85
N ARG A 44 10.19 -1.19 4.91
CA ARG A 44 10.96 -0.72 6.08
C ARG A 44 12.37 -0.32 5.69
N ASP A 45 13.05 -1.17 4.93
CA ASP A 45 14.43 -0.92 4.49
C ASP A 45 14.49 0.26 3.52
N MET A 46 13.51 0.41 2.62
CA MET A 46 13.36 1.61 1.79
C MET A 46 13.28 2.89 2.63
N LEU A 47 12.46 2.89 3.69
CA LEU A 47 12.30 4.08 4.53
C LEU A 47 13.59 4.42 5.30
N HIS A 48 14.42 3.42 5.62
CA HIS A 48 15.74 3.65 6.21
C HIS A 48 16.74 4.22 5.18
N SER A 49 16.78 3.66 3.98
CA SER A 49 17.70 4.08 2.91
C SER A 49 17.30 5.43 2.29
N PHE A 50 16.01 5.78 2.34
CA PHE A 50 15.45 7.02 1.79
C PHE A 50 14.62 7.79 2.83
N PRO A 51 15.26 8.45 3.81
CA PRO A 51 14.55 9.19 4.86
C PRO A 51 13.75 10.40 4.32
N SER A 52 13.97 10.79 3.06
CA SER A 52 13.21 11.86 2.38
C SER A 52 11.86 11.39 1.83
N VAL A 53 11.54 10.09 1.87
CA VAL A 53 10.24 9.55 1.46
C VAL A 53 9.16 10.04 2.43
N ARG A 54 8.16 10.74 1.90
CA ARG A 54 7.03 11.28 2.68
C ARG A 54 5.74 10.51 2.49
N ILE A 55 5.61 9.82 1.37
CA ILE A 55 4.40 9.10 0.95
C ILE A 55 4.84 7.78 0.33
N GLY A 56 4.26 6.67 0.79
CA GLY A 56 4.40 5.35 0.18
C GLY A 56 3.12 4.95 -0.54
N LEU A 57 3.25 4.38 -1.73
CA LEU A 57 2.15 3.78 -2.49
C LEU A 57 2.43 2.28 -2.65
N MET A 58 1.47 1.45 -2.26
CA MET A 58 1.52 0.01 -2.54
C MET A 58 0.70 -0.26 -3.81
N VAL A 59 1.37 -0.77 -4.85
CA VAL A 59 0.77 -1.08 -6.14
C VAL A 59 0.90 -2.59 -6.37
N GLY A 60 -0.19 -3.22 -6.76
CA GLY A 60 -0.22 -4.64 -7.06
C GLY A 60 -1.48 -5.01 -7.84
N ILE A 61 -1.51 -6.25 -8.31
CA ILE A 61 -2.68 -6.82 -8.97
C ILE A 61 -3.61 -7.45 -7.92
N ALA A 62 -4.92 -7.41 -8.17
CA ALA A 62 -5.91 -8.03 -7.32
C ALA A 62 -7.03 -8.67 -8.18
N GLY A 63 -7.67 -9.70 -7.65
CA GLY A 63 -8.90 -10.25 -8.23
C GLY A 63 -10.12 -9.42 -7.84
N GLY A 64 -11.07 -9.27 -8.75
CA GLY A 64 -12.37 -8.65 -8.47
C GLY A 64 -13.35 -9.67 -7.90
N ALA A 65 -13.97 -9.36 -6.76
CA ALA A 65 -15.10 -10.13 -6.25
C ALA A 65 -16.42 -9.47 -6.74
N PRO A 66 -17.40 -10.25 -7.24
CA PRO A 66 -18.69 -9.71 -7.65
C PRO A 66 -19.38 -8.94 -6.51
N GLY A 67 -19.94 -7.77 -6.84
CA GLY A 67 -20.58 -6.92 -5.85
C GLY A 67 -21.53 -5.90 -6.49
N LYS A 68 -21.85 -4.83 -5.76
CA LYS A 68 -22.71 -3.75 -6.26
C LYS A 68 -22.04 -2.87 -7.33
N HIS A 69 -20.71 -2.89 -7.38
CA HIS A 69 -19.93 -2.14 -8.36
C HIS A 69 -19.52 -3.08 -9.50
N ASP A 70 -19.64 -2.60 -10.73
CA ASP A 70 -19.17 -3.30 -11.93
C ASP A 70 -17.66 -3.14 -12.06
N ILE A 71 -16.90 -4.12 -11.54
CA ILE A 71 -15.44 -4.16 -11.58
C ILE A 71 -15.03 -5.06 -12.75
N ARG A 72 -14.22 -4.52 -13.67
CA ARG A 72 -13.80 -5.19 -14.90
C ARG A 72 -12.29 -5.34 -14.97
N LEU A 73 -11.84 -6.29 -15.80
CA LEU A 73 -10.42 -6.45 -16.08
C LEU A 73 -9.86 -5.18 -16.73
N GLY A 74 -8.79 -4.63 -16.15
CA GLY A 74 -8.18 -3.38 -16.58
C GLY A 74 -8.54 -2.17 -15.71
N ASP A 75 -9.51 -2.30 -14.81
CA ASP A 75 -9.85 -1.23 -13.87
C ASP A 75 -8.72 -0.99 -12.86
N ILE A 76 -8.45 0.29 -12.57
CA ILE A 76 -7.55 0.70 -11.48
C ILE A 76 -8.40 1.03 -10.25
N VAL A 77 -8.22 0.23 -9.20
CA VAL A 77 -8.93 0.43 -7.94
C VAL A 77 -8.02 1.16 -6.95
N VAL A 78 -8.51 2.29 -6.43
CA VAL A 78 -7.82 3.06 -5.39
C VAL A 78 -8.54 2.91 -4.07
N SER A 79 -7.81 2.40 -3.07
CA SER A 79 -8.32 2.30 -1.70
C SER A 79 -8.63 3.69 -1.13
N SER A 80 -9.85 3.88 -0.64
CA SER A 80 -10.30 5.13 0.00
C SER A 80 -10.82 4.82 1.39
N ALA A 81 -10.31 5.51 2.40
CA ALA A 81 -10.88 5.43 3.75
C ALA A 81 -12.31 5.99 3.76
N GLY A 82 -13.23 5.31 4.45
CA GLY A 82 -14.64 5.66 4.54
C GLY A 82 -15.24 5.18 5.87
N ASN A 83 -16.17 5.95 6.43
CA ASN A 83 -16.92 5.62 7.66
C ASN A 83 -16.01 5.23 8.87
N GLY A 84 -14.87 5.89 9.02
CA GLY A 84 -13.93 5.63 10.12
C GLY A 84 -13.05 4.39 9.95
N LYS A 85 -13.23 3.60 8.88
CA LYS A 85 -12.42 2.41 8.58
C LYS A 85 -11.32 2.71 7.56
N GLY A 86 -10.18 2.02 7.69
CA GLY A 86 -9.15 2.01 6.66
C GLY A 86 -9.70 1.44 5.34
N GLY A 87 -9.23 1.95 4.19
CA GLY A 87 -9.71 1.49 2.88
C GLY A 87 -9.19 0.11 2.47
N VAL A 88 -8.39 -0.54 3.32
CA VAL A 88 -7.86 -1.89 3.14
C VAL A 88 -8.30 -2.71 4.34
N PHE A 89 -8.78 -3.91 4.09
CA PHE A 89 -9.24 -4.84 5.10
C PHE A 89 -8.32 -6.05 5.17
N GLY A 90 -7.69 -6.28 6.32
CA GLY A 90 -6.87 -7.45 6.55
C GLY A 90 -7.75 -8.64 6.96
N TYR A 91 -8.12 -9.50 6.01
CA TYR A 91 -8.97 -10.67 6.31
C TYR A 91 -8.35 -11.62 7.36
N ASP A 92 -7.01 -11.72 7.40
CA ASP A 92 -6.30 -12.52 8.40
C ASP A 92 -6.39 -11.97 9.83
N PHE A 93 -6.84 -10.72 10.01
CA PHE A 93 -7.05 -10.07 11.30
C PHE A 93 -8.51 -10.12 11.77
N GLY A 94 -9.34 -11.01 11.22
CA GLY A 94 -10.65 -11.24 11.80
C GLY A 94 -10.76 -12.55 12.57
N LYS A 95 -11.58 -12.51 13.61
CA LYS A 95 -11.99 -13.73 14.31
C LYS A 95 -13.29 -14.21 13.69
N ALA A 96 -13.24 -15.39 13.07
CA ALA A 96 -14.44 -16.17 12.80
C ALA A 96 -14.90 -16.76 14.15
N ILE A 97 -15.85 -16.10 14.81
CA ILE A 97 -16.49 -16.64 16.02
C ILE A 97 -17.63 -17.55 15.55
N GLN A 98 -17.60 -18.82 15.97
CA GLN A 98 -18.62 -19.80 15.60
C GLN A 98 -20.01 -19.28 15.99
N GLY A 99 -20.90 -19.09 15.00
CA GLY A 99 -22.24 -18.57 15.21
C GLY A 99 -22.38 -17.04 15.35
N ARG A 100 -21.35 -16.25 14.99
CA ARG A 100 -21.45 -14.78 14.90
C ARG A 100 -20.85 -14.24 13.60
N ASP A 101 -21.26 -13.03 13.24
CA ASP A 101 -20.65 -12.29 12.14
C ASP A 101 -19.15 -12.04 12.40
N PHE A 102 -18.38 -12.00 11.31
CA PHE A 102 -16.94 -11.77 11.33
C PHE A 102 -16.58 -10.51 12.11
N GLN A 103 -15.80 -10.65 13.18
CA GLN A 103 -15.35 -9.52 13.98
C GLN A 103 -14.04 -8.97 13.44
N ASP A 104 -14.10 -7.73 12.95
CA ASP A 104 -12.98 -6.92 12.51
C ASP A 104 -12.12 -6.50 13.72
N THR A 105 -10.91 -7.08 13.85
CA THR A 105 -10.01 -6.78 15.00
C THR A 105 -8.83 -5.88 14.63
N GLY A 106 -8.79 -5.33 13.41
CA GLY A 106 -7.65 -4.55 12.92
C GLY A 106 -8.03 -3.37 12.04
N LEU A 107 -7.83 -2.15 12.55
CA LEU A 107 -7.85 -0.93 11.74
C LEU A 107 -6.46 -0.68 11.16
N LEU A 108 -6.34 -0.68 9.83
CA LEU A 108 -5.14 -0.16 9.15
C LEU A 108 -5.13 1.37 9.22
N ASN A 109 -3.94 1.95 9.45
CA ASN A 109 -3.75 3.40 9.53
C ASN A 109 -4.39 4.12 8.33
N GLN A 110 -5.04 5.25 8.61
CA GLN A 110 -5.61 6.08 7.55
C GLN A 110 -4.50 6.81 6.79
N PRO A 111 -4.61 6.95 5.45
CA PRO A 111 -3.71 7.79 4.67
C PRO A 111 -3.74 9.25 5.19
N PRO A 112 -2.62 9.99 5.13
CA PRO A 112 -2.58 11.41 5.49
C PRO A 112 -3.67 12.24 4.82
N THR A 113 -4.16 13.29 5.51
CA THR A 113 -5.27 14.15 5.05
C THR A 113 -5.06 14.72 3.65
N LEU A 114 -3.81 15.04 3.27
CA LEU A 114 -3.47 15.51 1.94
C LEU A 114 -3.92 14.51 0.86
N LEU A 115 -3.57 13.23 1.01
CA LEU A 115 -3.95 12.19 0.04
C LEU A 115 -5.46 11.98 0.01
N ARG A 116 -6.12 12.02 1.18
CA ARG A 116 -7.58 11.91 1.25
C ARG A 116 -8.29 13.05 0.53
N THR A 117 -7.77 14.26 0.63
CA THR A 117 -8.30 15.45 -0.06
C THR A 117 -8.11 15.35 -1.57
N THR A 118 -6.93 14.89 -2.03
CA THR A 118 -6.68 14.63 -3.45
C THR A 118 -7.64 13.57 -4.01
N VAL A 119 -7.89 12.48 -3.27
CA VAL A 119 -8.86 11.45 -3.67
C VAL A 119 -10.27 12.03 -3.78
N SER A 120 -10.68 12.93 -2.89
CA SER A 120 -11.97 13.64 -3.03
C SER A 120 -12.02 14.50 -4.30
N GLY A 121 -10.93 15.19 -4.65
CA GLY A 121 -10.85 15.96 -5.89
C GLY A 121 -10.90 15.09 -7.15
N LEU A 122 -10.29 13.90 -7.13
CA LEU A 122 -10.33 12.94 -8.25
C LEU A 122 -11.71 12.30 -8.47
N LYS A 123 -12.58 12.32 -7.46
CA LYS A 123 -13.95 11.79 -7.53
C LYS A 123 -14.97 12.82 -8.04
N ALA A 124 -14.57 14.08 -8.16
CA ALA A 124 -15.45 15.21 -8.53
C ALA A 124 -15.65 15.32 -10.05
#